data_AF-A0A2N6SUE6-F1
#
_entry.id   AF-A0A2N6SUE6-F1
#
_cell.length_a   1.000
_cell.length_b   1.000
_cell.length_c   1.000
_cell.angle_alpha   90.00
_cell.angle_beta   90.00
_cell.angle_gamma   90.00
#
_symmetry.space_group_name_H-M   'P 1'
#
loop_
_entity.id
_entity.type
_entity.pdbx_description
1 polymer ?
#
loop_
_entity_poly.entity_id
_entity_poly.type
_entity_poly.pdbx_seq_one_letter_code
_entity_poly.pdbx_strand_id
1 'polypeptide(L)'
;MLIVTDRNLQTLTIVSNDYPDGVHFQDDKFNEDLETGTCMLTCSIDKVVEKDVELIEAGCLVVATGYKKKPVLLEITEVLETRYSKEIVAEDC
;
A
#
# COMPACT_ATOMS: atom_id res chain seq x y z
N MET A 1 -3.98 -3.64 7.10
CA MET A 1 -4.91 -2.90 6.23
C MET A 1 -4.22 -1.63 5.74
N LEU A 2 -4.26 -1.38 4.44
CA LEU A 2 -3.72 -0.18 3.81
C LEU A 2 -4.86 0.65 3.22
N ILE A 3 -4.86 1.95 3.48
CA ILE A 3 -5.77 2.88 2.81
C ILE A 3 -4.93 3.66 1.80
N VAL A 4 -5.22 3.48 0.52
CA VAL A 4 -4.53 4.20 -0.56
C VAL A 4 -5.30 5.48 -0.87
N THR A 5 -4.59 6.59 -0.89
CA THR A 5 -5.17 7.92 -1.10
C THR A 5 -4.38 8.68 -2.16
N ASP A 6 -5.03 9.68 -2.77
CA ASP A 6 -4.33 10.69 -3.56
C ASP A 6 -3.52 11.65 -2.65
N ARG A 7 -2.82 12.62 -3.27
CA ARG A 7 -2.06 13.63 -2.53
C ARG A 7 -2.91 14.60 -1.69
N ASN A 8 -4.23 14.61 -1.90
CA ASN A 8 -5.18 15.41 -1.12
C ASN A 8 -5.84 14.58 0.01
N LEU A 9 -5.36 13.36 0.26
CA LEU A 9 -5.91 12.41 1.23
C LEU A 9 -7.35 11.95 0.90
N GLN A 10 -7.76 12.01 -0.37
CA GLN A 10 -8.98 11.37 -0.83
C GLN A 10 -8.73 9.88 -1.04
N THR A 11 -9.55 9.03 -0.42
CA THR A 11 -9.45 7.57 -0.56
C THR A 11 -9.70 7.14 -2.01
N LEU A 12 -8.73 6.43 -2.58
CA LEU A 12 -8.83 5.80 -3.89
C LEU A 12 -9.30 4.35 -3.76
N THR A 13 -8.67 3.59 -2.86
CA THR A 13 -9.03 2.20 -2.58
C THR A 13 -8.54 1.76 -1.21
N ILE A 14 -9.07 0.65 -0.72
CA ILE A 14 -8.64 -0.01 0.52
C ILE A 14 -8.06 -1.36 0.13
N VAL A 15 -6.82 -1.60 0.55
CA VAL A 15 -6.17 -2.90 0.39
C VAL A 15 -6.21 -3.62 1.73
N SER A 16 -6.90 -4.76 1.80
CA SER A 16 -7.08 -5.53 3.03
C SER A 16 -7.62 -6.93 2.75
N ASN A 17 -7.04 -7.94 3.40
CA ASN A 17 -7.57 -9.31 3.33
C ASN A 17 -8.82 -9.53 4.21
N ASP A 18 -9.11 -8.59 5.12
CA ASP A 18 -10.26 -8.64 6.02
C ASP A 18 -11.44 -7.79 5.52
N TYR A 19 -11.31 -7.13 4.37
CA TYR A 19 -12.35 -6.25 3.82
C TYR A 19 -12.97 -6.87 2.56
N PRO A 20 -14.21 -7.37 2.60
CA PRO A 20 -14.81 -8.14 1.51
C PRO A 20 -14.90 -7.42 0.16
N ASP A 21 -15.05 -6.09 0.20
CA ASP A 21 -15.17 -5.22 -0.98
C ASP A 21 -13.84 -4.49 -1.30
N GLY A 22 -12.74 -4.94 -0.71
CA GLY A 22 -11.41 -4.34 -0.85
C GLY A 22 -10.53 -5.08 -1.84
N VAL A 23 -9.40 -4.47 -2.13
CA VAL A 23 -8.31 -5.10 -2.87
C VAL A 23 -7.56 -6.03 -1.91
N HIS A 24 -7.34 -7.28 -2.28
CA HIS A 24 -6.65 -8.23 -1.40
C HIS A 24 -5.13 -8.25 -1.67
N PHE A 25 -4.33 -8.39 -0.62
CA PHE A 25 -2.88 -8.61 -0.73
C PHE A 25 -2.61 -10.07 -1.07
N GLN A 26 -1.66 -10.31 -1.98
CA GLN A 26 -1.01 -11.61 -2.07
C GLN A 26 0.04 -11.77 -0.96
N ASP A 27 0.87 -10.74 -0.77
CA ASP A 27 1.92 -10.69 0.25
C ASP A 27 2.21 -9.24 0.63
N ASP A 28 2.63 -9.02 1.87
CA ASP A 28 3.01 -7.71 2.38
C ASP A 28 4.17 -7.79 3.37
N LYS A 29 5.08 -6.82 3.29
CA LYS A 29 6.25 -6.73 4.16
C LYS A 29 6.44 -5.31 4.65
N PHE A 30 6.31 -5.13 5.95
CA PHE A 30 6.59 -3.86 6.63
C PHE A 30 7.93 -3.94 7.36
N ASN A 31 8.83 -3.00 7.07
CA ASN A 31 10.12 -2.87 7.74
C ASN A 31 10.22 -1.50 8.40
N GLU A 32 10.83 -1.45 9.58
CA GLU A 32 11.14 -0.22 10.31
C GLU A 32 12.62 -0.24 10.66
N ASP A 33 13.32 0.83 10.32
CA ASP A 33 14.66 1.09 10.83
C ASP A 33 14.55 1.59 12.28
N LEU A 34 15.13 0.85 13.21
CA LEU A 34 14.99 1.13 14.65
C LEU A 34 15.78 2.35 15.13
N GLU A 35 16.81 2.77 14.39
CA GLU A 35 17.66 3.90 14.76
C GLU A 35 17.04 5.22 14.29
N THR A 36 16.48 5.23 13.08
CA THR A 36 15.92 6.41 12.43
C THR A 36 14.41 6.51 12.56
N GLY A 37 13.72 5.38 12.82
CA GLY A 37 12.27 5.29 12.82
C GLY A 37 11.63 5.22 11.43
N THR A 38 12.45 5.26 10.36
CA THR A 38 12.00 5.26 8.97
C THR A 38 11.31 3.95 8.63
N CYS A 39 10.15 4.05 8.01
CA CYS A 39 9.31 2.90 7.64
C CYS A 39 9.33 2.67 6.13
N MET A 40 9.34 1.40 5.73
CA MET A 40 9.20 0.98 4.33
C MET A 40 8.22 -0.18 4.25
N LEU A 41 7.33 -0.13 3.28
CA LEU A 41 6.33 -1.13 3.00
C LEU A 41 6.48 -1.63 1.57
N THR A 42 6.54 -2.95 1.41
CA THR A 42 6.41 -3.61 0.11
C THR A 42 5.13 -4.43 0.11
N CYS A 43 4.35 -4.36 -0.97
CA CYS A 43 3.07 -5.03 -1.05
C CYS A 43 2.82 -5.53 -2.47
N SER A 44 2.38 -6.78 -2.62
CA SER A 44 2.01 -7.39 -3.89
C SER A 44 0.51 -7.64 -3.96
N ILE A 45 -0.11 -7.28 -5.08
CA ILE A 45 -1.55 -7.35 -5.32
C ILE A 45 -1.83 -8.11 -6.63
N ASP A 46 -2.83 -8.99 -6.63
CA ASP A 46 -3.27 -9.71 -7.84
C ASP A 46 -4.18 -8.83 -8.71
N LYS A 47 -3.76 -8.56 -9.94
CA LYS A 47 -4.53 -7.73 -10.88
C LYS A 47 -5.68 -8.45 -11.57
N VAL A 48 -5.67 -9.78 -11.60
CA VAL A 48 -6.68 -10.57 -12.32
C VAL A 48 -8.04 -10.49 -11.60
N VAL A 49 -7.99 -10.37 -10.28
CA VAL A 49 -9.17 -10.33 -9.41
C VAL A 49 -9.55 -8.88 -9.07
N GLU A 50 -8.57 -8.03 -8.80
CA GLU A 50 -8.79 -6.73 -8.18
C GLU A 50 -8.75 -5.58 -9.19
N LYS A 51 -9.92 -5.11 -9.64
CA LYS A 51 -10.00 -4.08 -10.69
C LYS A 51 -9.53 -2.69 -10.23
N ASP A 52 -9.70 -2.37 -8.95
CA ASP A 52 -9.36 -1.05 -8.39
C ASP A 52 -7.85 -0.90 -8.15
N VAL A 53 -7.07 -1.97 -8.37
CA VAL A 53 -5.60 -1.95 -8.31
C VAL A 53 -4.98 -0.95 -9.28
N GLU A 54 -5.67 -0.63 -10.39
CA GLU A 54 -5.19 0.30 -11.41
C GLU A 54 -5.06 1.73 -10.86
N LEU A 55 -5.83 2.09 -9.83
CA LEU A 55 -5.79 3.41 -9.18
C LEU A 55 -4.54 3.62 -8.30
N ILE A 56 -3.78 2.55 -8.04
CA ILE A 56 -2.59 2.58 -7.20
C ILE A 56 -1.38 2.92 -8.09
N GLU A 57 -0.82 4.10 -7.89
CA GLU A 57 0.29 4.65 -8.69
C GLU A 57 1.38 5.25 -7.80
N ALA A 58 2.57 5.47 -8.37
CA ALA A 58 3.62 6.19 -7.69
C ALA A 58 3.18 7.63 -7.38
N GLY A 59 3.49 8.11 -6.18
CA GLY A 59 3.05 9.40 -5.65
C GLY A 59 1.70 9.38 -4.93
N CYS A 60 0.96 8.26 -4.96
CA CYS A 60 -0.13 8.02 -4.01
C CYS A 60 0.40 7.88 -2.59
N LEU A 61 -0.47 8.11 -1.60
CA LEU A 61 -0.12 7.95 -0.19
C LEU A 61 -0.81 6.71 0.38
N VAL A 62 -0.08 5.97 1.22
CA VAL A 62 -0.55 4.78 1.93
C VAL A 62 -0.65 5.10 3.42
N VAL A 63 -1.86 5.02 3.97
CA VAL A 63 -2.06 4.98 5.41
C VAL A 63 -2.01 3.51 5.85
N ALA A 64 -0.85 3.09 6.35
CA ALA A 64 -0.62 1.75 6.84
C ALA A 64 -1.13 1.59 8.28
N THR A 65 -2.10 0.71 8.48
CA THR A 65 -2.71 0.43 9.78
C THR A 65 -2.53 -1.02 10.18
N GLY A 66 -2.30 -1.26 11.48
CA GLY A 66 -2.11 -2.60 12.05
C GLY A 66 -0.64 -3.01 12.23
N TYR A 67 0.32 -2.34 11.59
CA TYR A 67 1.75 -2.64 11.73
C TYR A 67 2.38 -2.03 12.97
N LYS A 68 1.88 -0.86 13.41
CA LYS A 68 2.33 -0.15 14.61
C LYS A 68 1.13 0.26 15.48
N LYS A 69 1.40 0.72 16.70
CA LYS A 69 0.38 1.24 17.62
C LYS A 69 -0.38 2.46 17.05
N LYS A 70 0.26 3.21 16.15
CA LYS A 70 -0.33 4.34 15.43
C LYS A 70 -0.24 4.09 13.93
N PRO A 71 -1.19 4.58 13.13
CA PRO A 71 -1.08 4.57 11.68
C PRO A 71 0.20 5.26 11.20
N VAL A 72 0.77 4.78 10.11
CA VAL A 72 1.92 5.38 9.43
C VAL A 72 1.47 5.86 8.05
N LEU A 73 1.91 7.04 7.65
CA LEU A 73 1.70 7.58 6.31
C LEU A 73 2.97 7.36 5.51
N LEU A 74 2.87 6.74 4.33
CA LEU A 74 3.98 6.46 3.43
C LEU A 74 3.63 6.97 2.02
N GLU A 75 4.60 7.45 1.25
CA GLU A 75 4.41 7.73 -0.18
C GLU A 75 4.82 6.52 -1.00
N ILE A 76 4.01 6.13 -1.99
CA ILE A 76 4.38 5.09 -2.94
C ILE A 76 5.48 5.66 -3.84
N THR A 77 6.71 5.19 -3.67
CA THR A 77 7.87 5.66 -4.43
C THR A 77 8.08 4.84 -5.70
N GLU A 78 7.73 3.55 -5.68
CA GLU A 78 7.88 2.65 -6.82
C GLU A 78 6.64 1.78 -7.04
N VAL A 79 6.33 1.54 -8.32
CA VAL A 79 5.31 0.59 -8.75
C VAL A 79 5.90 -0.30 -9.84
N LEU A 80 5.95 -1.60 -9.58
CA LEU A 80 6.38 -2.64 -10.50
C LEU A 80 5.16 -3.41 -10.97
N GLU A 81 4.84 -3.30 -12.25
CA GLU A 81 3.61 -3.84 -12.79
C GLU A 81 3.85 -4.92 -13.84
N THR A 82 3.19 -6.06 -13.65
CA THR A 82 3.10 -7.13 -14.63
C THR A 82 1.67 -7.26 -15.14
N ARG A 83 1.46 -8.20 -16.07
CA ARG A 83 0.10 -8.54 -16.52
C ARG A 83 -0.80 -9.05 -15.38
N TYR A 84 -0.22 -9.68 -14.35
CA TYR A 84 -0.97 -10.42 -13.33
C TYR A 84 -0.84 -9.83 -11.93
N SER A 85 0.17 -9.00 -11.69
CA SER A 85 0.46 -8.45 -10.36
C SER A 85 0.86 -6.99 -10.44
N LYS A 86 0.57 -6.28 -9.35
CA LYS A 86 1.12 -4.96 -9.07
C LYS A 86 1.85 -5.03 -7.74
N GLU A 87 3.14 -4.75 -7.77
CA GLU A 87 3.97 -4.62 -6.57
C GLU A 87 4.22 -3.14 -6.32
N ILE A 88 4.05 -2.71 -5.08
CA ILE A 88 4.26 -1.34 -4.65
C ILE A 88 5.33 -1.29 -3.57
N VAL A 89 6.17 -0.26 -3.63
CA VAL A 89 7.08 0.13 -2.56
C VAL A 89 6.65 1.49 -2.06
N ALA A 90 6.44 1.60 -0.75
CA ALA A 90 6.07 2.85 -0.09
C ALA A 90 7.02 3.16 1.06
N GLU A 91 7.45 4.41 1.15
CA GLU A 91 8.49 4.85 2.07
C GLU A 91 8.04 6.09 2.86
N ASP A 92 8.64 6.29 4.03
CA ASP A 92 8.43 7.48 4.85
C ASP A 92 9.04 8.70 4.16
N CYS A 93 8.25 9.76 3.98
CA CYS A 93 8.59 10.96 3.22
C CYS A 93 8.64 12.22 4.10
#